data_AF-A0A972EQE8-F1
#
_entry.id   AF-A0A972EQE8-F1
#
_cell.length_a   1.000
_cell.length_b   1.000
_cell.length_c   1.000
_cell.angle_alpha   90.00
_cell.angle_beta   90.00
_cell.angle_gamma   90.00
#
_symmetry.space_group_name_H-M   'P 1'
#
loop_
_entity.id
_entity.type
_entity.pdbx_description
1 polymer ?
#
loop_
_entity_poly.entity_id
_entity_poly.type
_entity_poly.pdbx_seq_one_letter_code
_entity_poly.pdbx_strand_id
1 'polypeptide(L)' 'MYDVIVIGAGHAGVEAGLAAARLGSKTLVLTISLDAIAMLACNPSIGGTGKGHLV' A
#
# COMPACT_ATOMS: atom_id res chain seq x y z
N MET A 1 -19.63 -0.96 -9.62
CA MET A 1 -18.82 0.26 -9.45
C MET A 1 -17.96 0.11 -8.20
N TYR A 2 -16.79 0.74 -8.17
CA TYR A 2 -15.92 0.86 -6.99
C TYR A 2 -15.93 2.32 -6.55
N ASP A 3 -15.81 2.56 -5.25
CA ASP A 3 -15.77 3.90 -4.66
C ASP A 3 -14.33 4.46 -4.69
N VAL A 4 -13.34 3.57 -4.51
CA VAL A 4 -11.92 3.90 -4.55
C VAL A 4 -11.19 2.89 -5.42
N ILE A 5 -10.34 3.39 -6.33
CA ILE A 5 -9.43 2.56 -7.12
C ILE A 5 -8.01 3.03 -6.83
N VAL A 6 -7.17 2.14 -6.31
CA VAL A 6 -5.75 2.39 -6.04
C VAL A 6 -4.93 1.73 -7.15
N ILE A 7 -4.07 2.52 -7.80
CA ILE A 7 -3.19 2.04 -8.87
C ILE A 7 -1.77 1.88 -8.31
N GLY A 8 -1.31 0.64 -8.26
CA GLY A 8 -0.03 0.22 -7.68
C GLY A 8 -0.20 -0.35 -6.28
N ALA A 9 0.37 -1.53 -6.04
CA ALA A 9 0.38 -2.21 -4.74
C ALA A 9 1.75 -2.12 -4.03
N GLY A 10 2.43 -0.97 -4.13
CA GLY A 10 3.61 -0.66 -3.30
C GLY A 10 3.21 -0.27 -1.87
N HIS A 11 4.17 0.06 -1.01
CA HIS A 11 3.92 0.41 0.40
C HIS A 11 2.78 1.43 0.59
N ALA A 12 2.82 2.55 -0.13
CA ALA A 12 1.76 3.56 -0.07
C ALA A 12 0.41 3.06 -0.61
N GLY A 13 0.42 2.23 -1.66
CA GLY A 13 -0.79 1.70 -2.27
C GLY A 13 -1.50 0.68 -1.39
N VAL A 14 -0.74 -0.16 -0.67
CA VAL A 14 -1.30 -1.10 0.31
C VAL A 14 -1.95 -0.35 1.47
N GLU A 15 -1.30 0.67 2.03
CA GLU A 15 -1.89 1.51 3.08
C GLU A 15 -3.16 2.23 2.61
N ALA A 16 -3.12 2.85 1.41
CA ALA A 16 -4.27 3.53 0.84
C ALA A 16 -5.45 2.57 0.59
N GLY A 17 -5.19 1.40 -0.01
CA GLY A 17 -6.21 0.40 -0.31
C GLY A 17 -6.81 -0.20 0.95
N LEU A 18 -5.98 -0.51 1.95
CA LEU A 18 -6.43 -1.04 3.23
C LEU A 18 -7.25 -0.02 4.02
N ALA A 19 -6.82 1.25 4.05
CA ALA A 19 -7.55 2.32 4.71
C ALA A 19 -8.94 2.53 4.09
N ALA A 20 -9.02 2.64 2.76
CA ALA A 20 -10.30 2.80 2.05
C ALA A 20 -11.25 1.62 2.30
N ALA A 21 -10.75 0.39 2.22
CA ALA A 21 -11.54 -0.80 2.49
C ALA A 21 -12.05 -0.84 3.95
N ARG A 22 -11.22 -0.46 4.92
CA ARG A 22 -11.60 -0.41 6.35
C ARG A 22 -12.63 0.69 6.67
N LEU A 23 -12.66 1.75 5.88
CA LEU A 23 -13.69 2.79 5.95
C LEU A 23 -15.01 2.37 5.27
N GLY A 24 -15.12 1.11 4.79
CA GLY A 24 -16.32 0.56 4.18
C GLY A 24 -16.48 0.90 2.70
N SER A 25 -15.47 1.52 2.07
CA SER A 25 -15.51 1.82 0.63
C SER A 25 -15.27 0.55 -0.18
N LYS A 26 -16.07 0.33 -1.22
CA LYS A 26 -15.85 -0.74 -2.18
C LYS A 26 -14.58 -0.41 -2.98
N THR A 27 -13.47 -1.02 -2.57
CA THR A 27 -12.12 -0.64 -3.02
C THR A 27 -11.54 -1.66 -3.99
N LEU A 28 -10.90 -1.19 -5.06
CA LEU A 28 -10.11 -2.00 -5.99
C LEU A 28 -8.65 -1.57 -5.90
N VAL A 29 -7.73 -2.52 -5.73
CA VAL A 29 -6.29 -2.28 -5.87
C VAL A 29 -5.79 -3.01 -7.10
N LEU A 30 -5.16 -2.28 -8.02
CA LEU A 30 -4.56 -2.83 -9.23
C LEU A 30 -3.04 -2.80 -9.11
N THR A 31 -2.38 -3.84 -9.61
CA THR A 31 -0.91 -3.90 -9.68
C THR A 31 -0.48 -4.68 -10.92
N ILE A 32 0.72 -4.38 -11.42
CA ILE A 32 1.27 -5.02 -12.62
C ILE A 32 1.72 -6.46 -12.32
N SER A 33 2.12 -6.74 -11.07
CA SER A 33 2.45 -8.07 -10.58
C SER A 33 1.99 -8.23 -9.14
N LEU A 34 1.36 -9.37 -8.85
CA LEU A 34 0.96 -9.76 -7.50
C LEU A 34 2.15 -10.28 -6.68
N ASP A 35 3.21 -10.76 -7.32
CA ASP A 35 4.43 -11.24 -6.65
C ASP A 35 5.25 -10.09 -6.04
N ALA A 36 5.05 -8.86 -6.53
CA ALA A 36 5.81 -7.67 -6.13
C ALA A 36 5.05 -6.74 -5.17
N ILE A 37 3.96 -7.20 -4.55
CA ILE A 37 3.19 -6.40 -3.58
C ILE A 37 4.10 -6.00 -2.40
N ALA A 38 4.14 -4.70 -2.09
CA ALA A 38 4.93 -4.12 -1.01
C ALA A 38 6.42 -4.55 -0.99
N MET A 39 7.00 -4.76 -2.18
CA MET A 39 8.41 -5.15 -2.30
C MET A 39 9.35 -4.08 -1.72
N LEU A 40 10.27 -4.49 -0.85
CA LEU A 40 11.34 -3.63 -0.31
C LEU A 40 12.48 -3.47 -1.33
N ALA A 41 12.26 -2.59 -2.33
CA ALA A 41 13.17 -2.42 -3.46
C ALA A 41 14.57 -1.85 -3.13
N CYS A 42 14.75 -1.22 -1.96
CA CYS A 42 16.00 -0.55 -1.61
C CYS A 42 16.86 -1.36 -0.63
N ASN A 43 16.30 -1.74 0.52
CA ASN A 43 16.97 -2.54 1.53
C ASN A 43 15.94 -3.28 2.41
N PRO A 44 16.32 -4.37 3.08
CA PRO A 44 15.41 -5.13 3.94
C PRO A 44 15.28 -4.47 5.33
N SER A 45 14.84 -3.22 5.39
CA SER A 45 14.73 -2.47 6.65
C SER A 45 13.53 -1.54 6.66
N ILE A 46 12.83 -1.50 7.81
CA ILE A 46 11.70 -0.62 8.09
C ILE A 46 12.05 0.25 9.30
N GLY A 47 11.77 1.55 9.23
CA GLY A 47 12.05 2.50 10.31
C GLY A 47 13.48 3.05 10.31
N GLY A 48 14.00 3.33 11.52
CA GLY A 48 15.22 4.10 11.76
C GLY A 48 14.95 5.49 12.32
N THR A 49 16.00 6.27 12.58
CA THR A 49 15.86 7.66 13.04
C THR A 49 15.08 8.48 12.00
N GLY A 50 14.04 9.18 12.44
CA GLY A 50 13.08 9.84 11.55
C GLY A 50 12.02 8.89 11.00
N LYS A 51 12.40 7.88 10.19
CA LYS A 51 11.46 6.97 9.53
C LYS A 51 10.55 6.21 10.50
N GLY A 52 11.05 5.83 11.68
CA GLY A 52 10.25 5.13 12.70
C GLY A 52 9.13 5.96 13.30
N HIS A 53 9.13 7.29 13.16
CA HIS A 53 8.00 8.13 13.58
C HIS A 53 6.85 8.14 12.57
N LEU A 54 7.10 7.70 11.33
CA LEU A 54 6.12 7.67 10.24
C LEU A 54 5.49 6.28 10.02
N VAL A 55 6.02 5.26 10.70
CA VAL A 55 5.55 3.86 10.63
C VAL A 55 4.44 3.65 11.65
#